data_AF-A0A444JQ87-F1
#
_entry.id   AF-A0A444JQ87-F1
#
_cell.length_a   1.000
_cell.length_b   1.000
_cell.length_c   1.000
_cell.angle_alpha   90.00
_cell.angle_beta   90.00
_cell.angle_gamma   90.00
#
_symmetry.space_group_name_H-M   'P 1'
#
loop_
_entity.id
_entity.type
_entity.pdbx_description
1 polymer ?
#
loop_
_entity_poly.entity_id
_entity_poly.type
_entity_poly.pdbx_seq_one_letter_code
_entity_poly.pdbx_strand_id
1 'polypeptide(L)'
;MLAGITTLKNNTYNQTPVSKNQHLPIPRYSIGKNKFETEMIRFYRARDKVQCHLEQLRDQTAENNDRKQAQVFELYIQLLTNHDVETATNDAVADGLNIEAAALDALDKYTDLLILLDNKRFAQQDRYIKELNHKLLWHLAQV
;
A
#
# COMPACT_ATOMS: atom_id res chain seq x y z
N MET A 1 37.53 37.04 -19.19
CA MET A 1 37.97 36.39 -20.42
C MET A 1 37.22 35.07 -20.57
N LEU A 2 36.72 34.78 -21.78
CA LEU A 2 36.02 33.56 -22.26
C LEU A 2 34.61 33.35 -21.65
N ALA A 3 33.46 33.68 -22.26
CA ALA A 3 32.91 33.49 -23.62
C ALA A 3 32.75 32.01 -24.04
N GLY A 4 31.50 31.55 -24.14
CA GLY A 4 31.15 30.18 -24.56
C GLY A 4 29.64 29.84 -24.61
N ILE A 5 28.87 30.62 -25.38
CA ILE A 5 27.69 30.28 -26.22
C ILE A 5 26.54 29.37 -25.71
N THR A 6 25.35 29.98 -25.70
CA THR A 6 23.98 29.43 -25.68
C THR A 6 23.68 28.43 -26.82
N THR A 7 22.96 27.34 -26.55
CA THR A 7 21.66 26.96 -27.17
C THR A 7 21.27 25.52 -26.79
N LEU A 8 20.10 25.35 -26.16
CA LEU A 8 18.96 24.62 -26.74
C LEU A 8 17.78 24.67 -25.75
N LYS A 9 16.71 25.33 -26.21
CA LYS A 9 15.34 25.07 -25.74
C LYS A 9 15.14 23.56 -25.75
N ASN A 10 14.81 22.98 -24.60
CA ASN A 10 13.70 22.05 -24.50
C ASN A 10 13.20 22.04 -23.06
N ASN A 11 11.97 22.51 -22.96
CA ASN A 11 11.18 22.66 -21.78
C ASN A 11 10.77 21.26 -21.29
N THR A 12 11.66 20.56 -20.60
CA THR A 12 11.29 19.34 -19.90
C THR A 12 11.31 19.67 -18.42
N TYR A 13 10.17 20.15 -17.93
CA TYR A 13 9.82 20.03 -16.53
C TYR A 13 9.77 18.53 -16.20
N ASN A 14 10.94 17.92 -16.02
CA ASN A 14 11.05 16.70 -15.24
C ASN A 14 10.83 17.13 -13.80
N GLN A 15 9.57 17.45 -13.48
CA GLN A 15 9.06 17.26 -12.14
C GLN A 15 9.19 15.76 -11.90
N THR A 16 10.36 15.34 -11.41
CA THR A 16 10.42 14.14 -10.59
C THR A 16 9.36 14.36 -9.52
N PRO A 17 8.27 13.56 -9.47
CA PRO A 17 7.43 13.60 -8.30
C PRO A 17 8.34 13.10 -7.19
N VAL A 18 8.87 14.03 -6.40
CA VAL A 18 9.36 13.74 -5.07
C VAL A 18 8.15 13.17 -4.37
N SER A 19 8.07 11.83 -4.34
CA SER A 19 7.13 11.09 -3.52
C SER A 19 7.46 11.47 -2.08
N LYS A 20 6.88 12.58 -1.63
CA LYS A 20 6.83 12.89 -0.21
C LYS A 20 5.99 11.75 0.35
N ASN A 21 6.64 10.86 1.10
CA ASN A 21 6.00 9.92 2.02
C ASN A 21 5.13 10.74 2.99
N GLN A 22 3.96 11.16 2.53
CA GLN A 22 2.95 11.78 3.36
C GLN A 22 2.25 10.62 4.02
N HIS A 23 2.66 10.33 5.25
CA HIS A 23 1.92 9.48 6.16
C HIS A 23 0.52 10.10 6.26
N LEU A 24 -0.47 9.54 5.57
CA LEU A 24 -1.84 10.04 5.66
C LEU A 24 -2.24 9.86 7.13
N PRO A 25 -2.68 10.93 7.84
CA PRO A 25 -3.24 10.76 9.16
C PRO A 25 -4.52 9.95 9.01
N ILE A 26 -4.49 8.70 9.48
CA ILE A 26 -5.65 7.82 9.39
C ILE A 26 -6.62 8.19 10.50
N PRO A 27 -7.88 8.53 10.18
CA PRO A 27 -8.88 8.77 11.20
C PRO A 27 -9.12 7.49 11.99
N ARG A 28 -9.13 7.61 13.32
CA ARG A 28 -9.48 6.52 14.24
C ARG A 28 -10.72 6.96 15.02
N TYR A 29 -11.81 6.24 14.84
CA TYR A 29 -13.08 6.52 15.51
C TYR A 29 -13.88 5.24 15.70
N SER A 30 -14.86 5.29 16.61
CA SER A 30 -15.73 4.16 16.84
C SER A 30 -16.93 4.18 15.89
N ILE A 31 -17.30 3.01 15.37
CA ILE A 31 -18.47 2.79 14.53
C ILE A 31 -19.54 2.02 15.30
N GLY A 32 -20.81 2.24 14.95
CA GLY A 32 -21.90 1.41 15.45
C GLY A 32 -21.91 0.03 14.79
N LYS A 33 -22.43 -0.99 15.48
CA LYS A 33 -22.56 -2.36 14.94
C LYS A 33 -23.32 -2.44 13.61
N ASN A 34 -24.26 -1.53 13.38
CA ASN A 34 -25.01 -1.43 12.13
C ASN A 34 -24.16 -0.97 10.92
N LYS A 35 -22.95 -0.47 11.15
CA LYS A 35 -22.01 -0.06 10.10
C LYS A 35 -21.06 -1.18 9.68
N PHE A 36 -20.95 -2.26 10.46
CA PHE A 36 -20.04 -3.37 10.21
C PHE A 36 -20.07 -3.86 8.75
N GLU A 37 -21.25 -4.22 8.25
CA GLU A 37 -21.39 -4.76 6.89
C GLU A 37 -20.99 -3.73 5.83
N THR A 38 -21.31 -2.45 6.04
CA THR A 38 -20.93 -1.37 5.13
C THR A 38 -19.41 -1.21 5.07
N GLU A 39 -18.76 -1.24 6.24
CA GLU A 39 -17.31 -1.11 6.38
C GLU A 39 -16.57 -2.28 5.75
N MET A 40 -17.06 -3.51 5.93
CA MET A 40 -16.47 -4.69 5.29
C MET A 40 -16.67 -4.68 3.77
N ILE A 41 -17.78 -4.17 3.26
CA ILE A 41 -17.95 -3.96 1.80
C ILE A 41 -16.93 -2.93 1.28
N ARG A 42 -16.69 -1.83 2.02
CA ARG A 42 -15.65 -0.84 1.66
C ARG A 42 -14.26 -1.49 1.64
N PHE A 43 -13.96 -2.35 2.61
CA PHE A 43 -12.72 -3.11 2.67
C PHE A 43 -12.50 -3.97 1.43
N TYR A 44 -13.44 -4.87 1.12
CA TYR A 44 -13.28 -5.79 -0.01
C TYR A 44 -13.14 -5.04 -1.34
N ARG A 45 -13.92 -3.97 -1.55
CA ARG A 45 -13.79 -3.12 -2.74
C ARG A 45 -12.42 -2.45 -2.85
N ALA A 46 -11.88 -1.96 -1.73
CA ALA A 46 -10.54 -1.35 -1.73
C ALA A 46 -9.46 -2.41 -1.95
N ARG A 47 -9.57 -3.57 -1.28
CA ARG A 47 -8.68 -4.72 -1.44
C ARG A 47 -8.60 -5.18 -2.90
N ASP A 48 -9.74 -5.41 -3.54
CA ASP A 48 -9.79 -5.92 -4.92
C ASP A 48 -9.18 -4.91 -5.91
N LYS A 49 -9.39 -3.60 -5.70
CA LYS A 49 -8.74 -2.55 -6.51
C LYS A 49 -7.22 -2.54 -6.35
N VAL A 50 -6.73 -2.64 -5.11
CA VAL A 50 -5.30 -2.67 -4.82
C VAL A 50 -4.66 -3.94 -5.36
N GLN A 51 -5.31 -5.09 -5.19
CA GLN A 51 -4.85 -6.36 -5.73
C GLN A 51 -4.69 -6.29 -7.25
N CYS A 52 -5.72 -5.84 -7.97
CA CYS A 52 -5.66 -5.70 -9.43
C CYS A 52 -4.51 -4.78 -9.88
N HIS A 53 -4.27 -3.69 -9.15
CA HIS A 53 -3.15 -2.80 -9.42
C HIS A 53 -1.78 -3.45 -9.17
N LEU A 54 -1.64 -4.24 -8.10
CA LEU A 54 -0.40 -4.97 -7.82
C LEU A 54 -0.12 -6.06 -8.85
N GLU A 55 -1.16 -6.77 -9.31
CA GLU A 55 -1.06 -7.76 -10.38
C GLU A 55 -0.56 -7.11 -11.68
N GLN A 56 -1.11 -5.95 -12.06
CA GLN A 56 -0.65 -5.19 -13.23
C GLN A 56 0.83 -4.76 -13.10
N LEU A 57 1.24 -4.26 -11.92
CA LEU A 57 2.63 -3.87 -11.68
C LEU A 57 3.57 -5.07 -11.71
N ARG A 58 3.14 -6.21 -11.15
CA ARG A 58 3.89 -7.47 -11.22
C ARG A 58 4.14 -7.88 -12.67
N ASP A 59 3.08 -7.92 -13.47
CA ASP A 59 3.14 -8.40 -14.86
C ASP A 59 4.04 -7.48 -15.71
N GLN A 60 3.88 -6.15 -15.59
CA GLN A 60 4.76 -5.17 -16.25
C GLN A 60 6.22 -5.30 -15.80
N THR A 61 6.47 -5.59 -14.53
CA THR A 61 7.84 -5.74 -14.00
C THR A 61 8.49 -7.04 -14.48
N ALA A 62 7.72 -8.12 -14.58
CA ALA A 62 8.18 -9.41 -15.09
C ALA A 62 8.54 -9.33 -16.59
N GLU A 63 7.74 -8.61 -17.39
CA GLU A 63 8.02 -8.35 -18.81
C GLU A 63 9.35 -7.60 -19.03
N ASN A 64 9.72 -6.73 -18.08
CA ASN A 64 10.99 -5.99 -18.10
C ASN A 64 12.20 -6.80 -17.58
N ASN A 65 12.07 -8.13 -17.45
CA ASN A 65 13.10 -9.05 -16.94
C ASN A 65 13.56 -8.80 -15.48
N ASP A 66 12.87 -7.96 -14.71
CA ASP A 66 13.18 -7.78 -13.28
C ASP A 66 12.37 -8.75 -12.41
N ARG A 67 12.74 -10.03 -12.49
CA ARG A 67 12.05 -11.11 -11.76
C ARG A 67 12.11 -10.95 -10.24
N LYS A 68 13.16 -10.29 -9.71
CA LYS A 68 13.29 -10.06 -8.26
C LYS A 68 12.27 -9.03 -7.80
N GLN A 69 12.10 -7.95 -8.57
CA GLN A 69 11.12 -6.92 -8.26
C GLN A 69 9.68 -7.43 -8.49
N ALA A 70 9.44 -8.31 -9.47
CA ALA A 70 8.13 -8.96 -9.64
C ALA A 70 7.72 -9.82 -8.43
N GLN A 71 8.66 -10.56 -7.84
CA GLN A 71 8.41 -11.35 -6.61
C GLN A 71 8.02 -10.49 -5.42
N VAL A 72 8.42 -9.22 -5.40
CA VAL A 72 8.03 -8.29 -4.33
C VAL A 72 6.53 -8.00 -4.39
N PHE A 73 5.97 -7.81 -5.59
CA PHE A 73 4.53 -7.60 -5.76
C PHE A 73 3.71 -8.85 -5.42
N GLU A 74 4.22 -10.04 -5.73
CA GLU A 74 3.60 -11.31 -5.30
C GLU A 74 3.47 -11.41 -3.78
N LEU A 75 4.50 -11.01 -3.03
CA LEU A 75 4.45 -11.00 -1.57
C LEU A 75 3.40 -10.01 -1.05
N TYR A 76 3.20 -8.87 -1.72
CA TYR A 76 2.16 -7.92 -1.32
C TYR A 76 0.75 -8.41 -1.61
N ILE A 77 0.56 -9.10 -2.75
CA ILE A 77 -0.72 -9.76 -3.03
C ILE A 77 -1.00 -10.79 -1.94
N GLN A 78 -0.01 -11.65 -1.62
CA GLN A 78 -0.14 -12.66 -0.57
C GLN A 78 -0.46 -12.07 0.81
N LEU A 79 0.17 -10.95 1.18
CA LEU A 79 -0.10 -10.24 2.44
C LEU A 79 -1.51 -9.65 2.45
N LEU A 80 -1.90 -8.98 1.37
CA LEU A 80 -3.21 -8.33 1.22
C LEU A 80 -4.36 -9.34 1.23
N THR A 81 -4.14 -10.54 0.70
CA THR A 81 -5.12 -11.64 0.66
C THR A 81 -4.91 -12.66 1.79
N ASN A 82 -4.09 -12.35 2.79
CA ASN A 82 -3.84 -13.26 3.90
C ASN A 82 -5.09 -13.39 4.78
N HIS A 83 -5.51 -14.62 5.04
CA HIS A 83 -6.71 -14.90 5.83
C HIS A 83 -6.63 -14.34 7.26
N ASP A 84 -5.45 -14.32 7.87
CA ASP A 84 -5.29 -13.82 9.22
C ASP A 84 -5.33 -12.28 9.26
N VAL A 85 -4.83 -11.60 8.23
CA VAL A 85 -4.98 -10.14 8.07
C VAL A 85 -6.46 -9.79 7.91
N GLU A 86 -7.19 -10.55 7.09
CA GLU A 86 -8.63 -10.38 6.92
C GLU A 86 -9.38 -10.61 8.24
N THR A 87 -9.05 -11.68 8.96
CA THR A 87 -9.67 -12.01 10.26
C THR A 87 -9.39 -10.92 11.29
N ALA A 88 -8.14 -10.48 11.43
CA ALA A 88 -7.78 -9.40 12.36
C ALA A 88 -8.49 -8.07 12.02
N THR A 89 -8.65 -7.78 10.72
CA THR A 89 -9.41 -6.60 10.27
C THR A 89 -10.89 -6.74 10.63
N ASN A 90 -11.48 -7.92 10.39
CA ASN A 90 -12.88 -8.21 10.69
C ASN A 90 -13.17 -8.06 12.19
N ASP A 91 -12.33 -8.69 13.04
CA ASP A 91 -12.47 -8.64 14.49
C ASP A 91 -12.42 -7.18 15.00
N ALA A 92 -11.48 -6.38 14.52
CA ALA A 92 -11.36 -4.98 14.92
C ALA A 92 -12.58 -4.14 14.50
N VAL A 93 -13.15 -4.37 13.32
CA VAL A 93 -14.38 -3.70 12.87
C VAL A 93 -15.59 -4.18 13.66
N ALA A 94 -15.65 -5.47 14.00
CA ALA A 94 -16.69 -6.05 14.86
C ALA A 94 -16.68 -5.46 16.27
N ASP A 95 -15.48 -5.16 16.80
CA ASP A 95 -15.24 -4.47 18.06
C ASP A 95 -15.54 -2.95 17.97
N GLY A 96 -15.91 -2.47 16.79
CA GLY A 96 -16.40 -1.12 16.57
C GLY A 96 -15.32 -0.12 16.18
N LEU A 97 -14.18 -0.56 15.64
CA LEU A 97 -13.19 0.32 15.01
C LEU A 97 -13.56 0.58 13.54
N ASN A 98 -13.28 1.78 13.02
CA ASN A 98 -13.45 2.08 11.61
C ASN A 98 -12.47 1.29 10.72
N ILE A 99 -12.87 1.00 9.48
CA ILE A 99 -12.14 0.09 8.60
C ILE A 99 -10.72 0.54 8.28
N GLU A 100 -10.50 1.85 8.12
CA GLU A 100 -9.19 2.39 7.78
C GLU A 100 -8.16 2.12 8.88
N ALA A 101 -8.59 2.24 10.14
CA ALA A 101 -7.74 1.97 11.29
C ALA A 101 -7.54 0.46 11.50
N ALA A 102 -8.60 -0.34 11.37
CA ALA A 102 -8.55 -1.78 11.50
C ALA A 102 -7.60 -2.43 10.47
N ALA A 103 -7.71 -2.03 9.20
CA ALA A 103 -6.88 -2.57 8.13
C ALA A 103 -5.41 -2.16 8.29
N LEU A 104 -5.14 -0.91 8.72
CA LEU A 104 -3.76 -0.48 9.02
C LEU A 104 -3.17 -1.34 10.14
N ASP A 105 -3.87 -1.46 11.28
CA ASP A 105 -3.36 -2.19 12.44
C ASP A 105 -3.06 -3.66 12.12
N ALA A 106 -3.94 -4.31 11.35
CA ALA A 106 -3.74 -5.67 10.90
C ALA A 106 -2.49 -5.78 10.01
N LEU A 107 -2.36 -4.92 8.99
CA LEU A 107 -1.22 -4.96 8.07
C LEU A 107 0.11 -4.61 8.75
N ASP A 108 0.13 -3.62 9.64
CA ASP A 108 1.33 -3.23 10.39
C ASP A 108 1.80 -4.37 11.29
N LYS A 109 0.89 -5.00 12.05
CA LYS A 109 1.21 -6.14 12.92
C LYS A 109 1.81 -7.32 12.15
N TYR A 110 1.26 -7.65 10.98
CA TYR A 110 1.78 -8.75 10.16
C TYR A 110 3.10 -8.37 9.47
N THR A 111 3.29 -7.11 9.13
CA THR A 111 4.57 -6.58 8.61
C THR A 111 5.68 -6.71 9.64
N ASP A 112 5.41 -6.30 10.88
CA ASP A 112 6.37 -6.40 11.99
C ASP A 112 6.74 -7.86 12.27
N LEU A 113 5.76 -8.77 12.25
CA LEU A 113 6.00 -10.20 12.41
C LEU A 113 6.86 -10.79 11.29
N LEU A 114 6.63 -10.40 10.03
CA LEU A 114 7.41 -10.86 8.89
C LEU A 114 8.84 -10.31 8.92
N ILE A 115 9.03 -9.04 9.29
CA ILE A 115 10.35 -8.42 9.47
C ILE A 115 11.13 -9.14 10.58
N LEU A 116 10.46 -9.50 11.69
CA LEU A 116 11.07 -10.23 12.80
C LEU A 116 11.54 -11.64 12.39
N LEU A 117 10.78 -12.30 11.50
CA LEU A 117 11.04 -13.68 11.07
C LEU A 117 12.09 -13.78 9.95
N ASP A 118 12.29 -12.74 9.12
CA ASP A 118 13.28 -12.75 8.03
C ASP A 118 14.02 -11.40 7.91
N ASN A 119 15.17 -11.37 8.58
CA ASN A 119 15.98 -10.18 8.90
C ASN A 119 16.67 -9.50 7.70
N LYS A 120 16.67 -10.10 6.50
CA LYS A 120 17.39 -9.55 5.33
C LYS A 120 16.53 -9.32 4.10
N ARG A 121 15.48 -10.11 3.86
CA ARG A 121 14.56 -9.88 2.71
C ARG A 121 13.59 -8.72 2.94
N PHE A 122 13.15 -8.51 4.19
CA PHE A 122 12.02 -7.62 4.48
C PHE A 122 12.42 -6.19 4.89
N ALA A 123 13.67 -5.94 5.27
CA ALA A 123 14.14 -4.57 5.56
C ALA A 123 14.05 -3.64 4.33
N GLN A 124 14.19 -4.19 3.12
CA GLN A 124 13.96 -3.47 1.86
C GLN A 124 12.46 -3.34 1.51
N GLN A 125 11.59 -4.10 2.17
CA GLN A 125 10.14 -4.18 1.92
C GLN A 125 9.32 -3.24 2.80
N ASP A 126 9.84 -2.80 3.95
CA ASP A 126 9.17 -1.85 4.86
C ASP A 126 8.67 -0.57 4.14
N ARG A 127 9.49 -0.01 3.24
CA ARG A 127 9.08 1.16 2.43
C ARG A 127 7.88 0.85 1.53
N TYR A 128 7.87 -0.32 0.92
CA TYR A 128 6.84 -0.69 -0.04
C TYR A 128 5.56 -1.18 0.65
N ILE A 129 5.65 -1.77 1.84
CA ILE A 129 4.46 -2.08 2.66
C ILE A 129 3.80 -0.78 3.14
N LYS A 130 4.60 0.23 3.50
CA LYS A 130 4.07 1.59 3.73
C LYS A 130 3.37 2.15 2.50
N GLU A 131 3.90 1.91 1.28
CA GLU A 131 3.22 2.27 0.04
C GLU A 131 1.92 1.47 -0.20
N LEU A 132 1.90 0.18 0.15
CA LEU A 132 0.70 -0.67 0.10
C LEU A 132 -0.39 -0.14 1.04
N ASN A 133 -0.03 0.10 2.30
CA ASN A 133 -0.92 0.67 3.31
C ASN A 133 -1.46 2.01 2.81
N HIS A 134 -0.59 2.91 2.33
CA HIS A 134 -1.00 4.19 1.77
C HIS A 134 -2.00 4.04 0.61
N LYS A 135 -1.76 3.12 -0.33
CA LYS A 135 -2.67 2.87 -1.47
C LYS A 135 -4.02 2.32 -1.01
N LEU A 136 -4.03 1.36 -0.09
CA LEU A 136 -5.26 0.80 0.46
C LEU A 136 -6.09 1.88 1.15
N LEU A 137 -5.46 2.71 1.97
CA LEU A 137 -6.11 3.79 2.69
C LEU A 137 -6.63 4.88 1.77
N TRP A 138 -5.86 5.22 0.74
CA TRP A 138 -6.31 6.16 -0.28
C TRP A 138 -7.59 5.66 -0.96
N HIS A 139 -7.68 4.37 -1.28
CA HIS A 139 -8.89 3.80 -1.85
C HIS A 139 -10.06 3.74 -0.86
N LEU A 140 -9.81 3.49 0.43
CA LEU A 140 -10.84 3.54 1.46
C LEU A 140 -11.39 4.96 1.66
N ALA A 141 -10.53 5.98 1.62
CA ALA A 141 -10.92 7.38 1.78
C ALA A 141 -11.74 7.95 0.60
N GLN A 142 -11.77 7.27 -0.55
CA GLN A 142 -12.51 7.70 -1.74
C GLN A 142 -13.88 7.04 -1.93
N VAL A 143 -14.29 6.15 -1.01
CA VAL A 143 -15.57 5.42 -1.06
C VAL A 143 -16.44 5.85 0.11
#